data_AF-A0AAD8F9F1-F1
#
_entry.id   AF-A0AAD8F9F1-F1
#
_cell.length_a   1.000
_cell.length_b   1.000
_cell.length_c   1.000
_cell.angle_alpha   90.00
_cell.angle_beta   90.00
_cell.angle_gamma   90.00
#
_symmetry.space_group_name_H-M   'P 1'
#
loop_
_entity.id
_entity.type
_entity.pdbx_description
1 polymer ?
#
loop_
_entity_poly.entity_id
_entity_poly.type
_entity_poly.pdbx_seq_one_letter_code
_entity_poly.pdbx_strand_id
1 'polypeptide(L)'
;MLSDNPKVTEITLWSDSCVPQNKNKVMSTALMLFLQNTPSVHSITQKFCESGHSEIQEIDNLHSQIEQVTKHSKIYSPLGLVRLLCTTPRKKPL
;
A
#
# COMPACT_ATOMS: atom_id res chain seq x y z
N MET A 1 10.21 8.01 10.26
CA MET A 1 8.93 8.54 9.70
C MET A 1 8.06 9.24 10.73
N LEU A 2 7.70 8.62 11.86
CA LEU A 2 7.03 9.30 13.00
C LEU A 2 8.02 10.04 13.91
N SER A 3 9.21 9.47 14.12
CA SER A 3 10.34 10.13 14.78
C SER A 3 10.79 11.42 14.06
N ASP A 4 10.58 11.48 12.74
CA ASP A 4 10.93 12.64 11.91
C ASP A 4 9.79 13.68 11.86
N ASN A 5 8.58 13.29 12.28
CA ASN A 5 7.38 14.14 12.27
C ASN A 5 6.56 13.95 13.56
N PRO A 6 7.00 14.53 14.69
CA PRO A 6 6.39 14.30 16.01
C PRO A 6 4.97 14.87 16.16
N LYS A 7 4.46 15.60 15.17
CA LYS A 7 3.14 16.24 15.17
C LYS A 7 2.04 15.41 14.50
N VAL A 8 2.36 14.21 13.99
CA VAL A 8 1.35 13.38 13.33
C VAL A 8 0.39 12.81 14.37
N THR A 9 -0.82 13.37 14.42
CA THR A 9 -1.90 12.98 15.33
C THR A 9 -2.86 11.99 14.70
N GLU A 10 -2.99 12.00 13.38
CA GLU A 10 -3.97 11.20 12.65
C GLU A 10 -3.31 10.46 11.48
N ILE A 11 -3.67 9.18 11.32
CA ILE A 11 -3.19 8.34 10.24
C ILE A 11 -4.40 7.80 9.48
N THR A 12 -4.41 7.97 8.16
CA THR A 12 -5.37 7.30 7.29
C THR A 12 -4.68 6.20 6.51
N LEU A 13 -5.15 4.97 6.67
CA LEU A 13 -4.67 3.79 5.97
C LEU A 13 -5.67 3.39 4.91
N TRP A 14 -5.19 3.07 3.71
CA TRP A 14 -5.97 2.50 2.63
C TRP A 14 -5.51 1.07 2.42
N SER A 15 -6.36 0.12 2.82
CA SER A 15 -6.11 -1.31 2.65
C SER A 15 -6.63 -1.76 1.29
N ASP A 16 -5.84 -2.59 0.61
CA ASP A 16 -6.29 -3.30 -0.58
C ASP A 16 -7.31 -4.38 -0.18
N SER A 17 -8.02 -4.91 -1.18
CA SER A 17 -9.05 -5.95 -1.06
C SER A 17 -8.49 -7.32 -0.64
N CYS A 18 -7.18 -7.42 -0.40
CA CYS A 18 -6.51 -8.66 -0.02
C CYS A 18 -6.95 -9.14 1.38
N VAL A 19 -7.27 -10.42 1.51
CA VAL A 19 -7.88 -11.04 2.72
C VAL A 19 -7.14 -10.73 4.03
N PRO A 20 -5.79 -10.72 4.10
CA PRO A 20 -5.09 -10.39 5.33
C PRO A 20 -5.23 -8.92 5.74
N GLN A 21 -5.51 -8.02 4.79
CA GLN A 21 -5.58 -6.56 4.96
C GLN A 21 -7.03 -6.09 5.17
N ASN A 22 -7.98 -6.73 4.49
CA ASN A 22 -9.38 -6.34 4.48
C ASN A 22 -10.19 -7.07 5.57
N LYS A 23 -10.91 -6.32 6.40
CA LYS A 23 -11.84 -6.83 7.44
C LYS A 23 -11.26 -7.97 8.32
N ASN A 24 -9.97 -7.89 8.67
CA ASN A 24 -9.29 -8.90 9.48
C ASN A 24 -9.03 -8.43 10.92
N LYS A 25 -9.44 -9.26 11.89
CA LYS A 25 -9.17 -9.06 13.33
C LYS A 25 -7.68 -8.86 13.65
N VAL A 26 -6.78 -9.50 12.90
CA VAL A 26 -5.33 -9.39 13.12
C VAL A 26 -4.86 -7.97 12.80
N MET A 27 -5.34 -7.39 11.70
CA MET A 27 -5.02 -6.02 11.31
C MET A 27 -5.55 -5.02 12.36
N SER A 28 -6.82 -5.14 12.76
CA SER A 28 -7.40 -4.27 13.78
C SER A 28 -6.66 -4.37 15.13
N THR A 29 -6.25 -5.57 15.53
CA THR A 29 -5.48 -5.78 16.77
C THR A 29 -4.09 -5.15 16.67
N ALA A 30 -3.42 -5.29 15.52
CA ALA A 30 -2.11 -4.67 15.29
C ALA A 30 -2.18 -3.14 15.34
N LEU A 31 -3.21 -2.53 14.72
CA LEU A 31 -3.41 -1.08 14.77
C LEU A 31 -3.72 -0.57 16.18
N MET A 32 -4.50 -1.33 16.96
CA MET A 32 -4.78 -1.01 18.36
C MET A 32 -3.50 -1.05 19.21
N LEU A 33 -2.69 -2.10 19.05
CA LEU A 33 -1.40 -2.22 19.76
C LEU A 33 -0.45 -1.08 19.37
N PHE A 34 -0.44 -0.69 18.10
CA PHE A 34 0.37 0.43 17.63
C PHE A 34 -0.05 1.76 18.28
N LEU A 35 -1.35 2.04 18.38
CA LEU A 35 -1.88 3.23 19.06
C LEU A 35 -1.48 3.26 20.54
N GLN A 36 -1.55 2.12 21.24
CA GLN A 36 -1.13 2.03 22.64
C GLN A 36 0.36 2.34 22.84
N ASN A 37 1.21 1.94 21.88
CA ASN A 37 2.65 2.14 21.95
C ASN A 37 3.10 3.51 21.41
N THR A 38 2.21 4.28 20.78
CA THR A 38 2.56 5.52 20.07
C THR A 38 1.66 6.67 20.53
N PRO A 39 1.94 7.30 21.69
CA PRO A 39 1.06 8.31 22.29
C PRO A 39 0.93 9.60 21.46
N SER A 40 1.79 9.82 20.46
CA SER A 40 1.66 10.96 19.54
C SER A 40 0.45 10.83 18.59
N VAL A 41 0.06 9.60 18.26
CA VAL A 41 -1.03 9.30 17.33
C VAL A 41 -2.31 9.09 18.13
N HIS A 42 -3.32 9.92 17.85
CA HIS A 42 -4.60 9.91 18.55
C HIS A 42 -5.63 9.02 17.84
N SER A 43 -5.57 8.95 16.50
CA SER A 43 -6.56 8.22 15.71
C SER A 43 -5.95 7.57 14.48
N ILE A 44 -6.40 6.37 14.17
CA ILE A 44 -6.11 5.66 12.92
C ILE A 44 -7.43 5.32 12.24
N THR A 45 -7.63 5.86 11.04
CA THR A 45 -8.75 5.50 10.17
C THR A 45 -8.27 4.47 9.16
N GLN A 46 -8.77 3.23 9.26
CA GLN A 46 -8.53 2.20 8.26
C GLN A 46 -9.69 2.16 7.27
N LYS A 47 -9.42 2.57 6.02
CA LYS A 47 -10.33 2.40 4.88
C LYS A 47 -10.02 1.07 4.19
N PHE A 48 -11.05 0.34 3.83
CA PHE A 48 -10.95 -0.94 3.13
C PHE A 48 -12.08 -1.06 2.10
N CYS A 49 -11.87 -1.85 1.05
CA CYS A 49 -12.86 -2.03 -0.01
C CYS A 49 -13.95 -3.02 0.41
N GLU A 50 -15.20 -2.73 0.04
CA GLU A 50 -16.32 -3.66 0.25
C GLU A 50 -16.57 -4.52 -0.99
N SER A 51 -17.09 -5.74 -0.77
CA SER A 51 -17.41 -6.69 -1.83
C SER A 51 -18.37 -6.08 -2.85
N GLY A 52 -17.99 -6.09 -4.13
CA GLY A 52 -18.80 -5.51 -5.23
C GLY A 52 -18.48 -4.07 -5.59
N HIS A 53 -17.62 -3.40 -4.82
CA HIS A 53 -17.13 -2.04 -5.09
C HIS A 53 -15.60 -2.00 -5.06
N SER A 54 -14.96 -2.73 -5.98
CA SER A 54 -13.54 -2.54 -6.25
C SER A 54 -13.37 -1.22 -7.02
N GLU A 55 -13.16 -0.13 -6.29
CA GLU A 55 -12.63 1.08 -6.88
C GLU A 55 -11.25 0.75 -7.47
N ILE A 56 -11.01 1.16 -8.73
CA ILE A 56 -9.68 1.08 -9.33
C ILE A 56 -8.76 1.95 -8.48
N GLN A 57 -7.84 1.33 -7.75
CA GLN A 57 -6.87 2.07 -6.98
C GLN A 57 -5.82 2.63 -7.94
N GLU A 58 -5.27 3.82 -7.66
CA GLU A 58 -4.15 4.37 -8.45
C GLU A 58 -2.98 3.38 -8.55
N ILE A 59 -2.85 2.55 -7.51
CA ILE A 59 -1.86 1.47 -7.37
C ILE A 59 -2.09 0.38 -8.43
N ASP A 60 -3.33 0.01 -8.76
CA ASP A 60 -3.64 -1.03 -9.76
C ASP A 60 -3.11 -0.66 -11.15
N ASN A 61 -3.18 0.62 -11.51
CA ASN A 61 -2.61 1.13 -12.76
C ASN A 61 -1.07 1.02 -12.76
N LEU A 62 -0.41 1.33 -11.63
CA LEU A 62 1.03 1.13 -11.50
C LEU A 62 1.40 -0.36 -11.61
N HIS A 63 0.65 -1.25 -10.96
CA HIS A 63 0.83 -2.70 -11.07
C HIS A 63 0.69 -3.17 -12.52
N SER A 64 -0.33 -2.69 -13.23
CA SER A 64 -0.55 -3.02 -14.64
C SER A 64 0.62 -2.59 -15.53
N GLN A 65 1.18 -1.41 -15.28
CA GLN A 65 2.35 -0.90 -16.02
C GLN A 65 3.62 -1.71 -15.72
N ILE A 66 3.83 -2.07 -14.46
CA ILE A 66 4.92 -2.95 -14.06
C ILE A 66 4.77 -4.30 -14.75
N GLU A 67 3.57 -4.88 -14.76
CA GLU A 67 3.28 -6.18 -15.38
C GLU A 67 3.57 -6.17 -16.89
N GLN A 68 3.18 -5.12 -17.61
CA GLN A 68 3.47 -4.99 -19.04
C GLN A 68 4.97 -5.01 -19.34
N VAL A 69 5.76 -4.35 -18.50
CA VAL A 69 7.22 -4.24 -18.64
C VAL A 69 7.93 -5.52 -18.19
N THR A 70 7.47 -6.16 -17.10
CA THR A 70 8.03 -7.42 -16.61
C THR A 70 7.71 -8.60 -17.50
N LYS A 71 6.52 -8.63 -18.14
CA LYS A 71 6.11 -9.71 -19.05
C LYS A 71 7.08 -9.97 -20.20
N HIS A 72 7.76 -8.94 -20.68
CA HIS A 72 8.71 -9.04 -21.81
C HIS A 72 10.18 -9.08 -21.35
N SER A 73 10.44 -9.04 -20.05
CA SER A 73 11.79 -8.89 -19.49
C SER A 73 12.22 -10.15 -18.74
N LYS A 74 13.39 -10.69 -19.09
CA LYS A 74 13.99 -11.81 -18.37
C LYS A 74 14.75 -11.29 -17.15
N ILE A 75 14.25 -11.59 -15.95
CA ILE A 75 14.81 -11.14 -14.68
C ILE A 75 15.54 -12.30 -14.03
N TYR A 76 16.87 -12.21 -13.92
CA TYR A 76 17.72 -13.25 -13.32
C TYR A 76 18.30 -12.86 -11.96
N SER A 77 18.12 -11.60 -11.54
CA SER A 77 18.61 -11.11 -10.26
C SER A 77 17.71 -10.01 -9.70
N PRO A 78 17.69 -9.82 -8.35
CA PRO A 78 16.97 -8.72 -7.73
C PRO A 78 17.40 -7.35 -8.25
N LEU A 79 18.69 -7.17 -8.57
CA LEU A 79 19.20 -5.94 -9.20
C LEU A 79 18.59 -5.71 -10.59
N GLY A 80 18.37 -6.78 -11.35
CA GLY A 80 17.68 -6.71 -12.65
C GLY A 80 16.24 -6.22 -12.50
N LEU A 81 15.52 -6.69 -11.48
CA LEU A 81 14.16 -6.21 -11.17
C LEU A 81 14.17 -4.72 -10.80
N VAL A 82 15.06 -4.29 -9.89
CA VAL A 82 15.14 -2.88 -9.49
C VAL A 82 15.41 -1.96 -10.68
N ARG A 83 16.37 -2.34 -11.55
CA ARG A 83 16.65 -1.58 -12.78
C ARG A 83 15.43 -1.49 -13.69
N LEU A 84 14.71 -2.60 -13.85
CA LEU A 84 13.50 -2.63 -14.66
C LEU A 84 12.40 -1.73 -14.08
N LEU A 85 12.16 -1.79 -12.77
CA LEU A 85 11.19 -0.94 -12.08
C LEU A 85 11.52 0.56 -12.21
N CYS A 86 12.80 0.94 -12.23
CA CYS A 86 13.22 2.32 -12.50
C CYS A 86 12.89 2.78 -13.92
N THR A 87 12.78 1.86 -14.88
CA THR A 87 12.45 2.16 -16.29
C THR A 87 10.95 2.12 -16.59
N THR A 88 10.12 1.61 -15.68
CA THR A 88 8.67 1.51 -15.88
C THR A 88 8.05 2.91 -16.03
N PRO A 89 7.38 3.21 -17.16
CA PRO A 89 6.76 4.51 -17.36
C PRO A 89 5.56 4.66 -16.43
N ARG A 90 5.46 5.80 -15.74
CA ARG A 90 4.33 6.14 -14.86
C ARG A 90 3.26 6.89 -15.65
N LYS A 91 2.42 6.18 -16.40
CA LYS A 91 1.30 6.84 -17.10
C LYS A 91 0.18 7.12 -16.08
N LYS A 92 -0.36 8.35 -16.09
CA LYS A 92 -1.58 8.65 -15.32
C LYS A 92 -2.75 7.86 -15.91
N PRO A 93 -3.64 7.28 -15.08
CA PRO A 93 -4.88 6.71 -15.58
C PRO A 93 -5.71 7.83 -16.24
N LEU A 94 -6.36 7.52 -17.36
CA LEU A 94 -7.30 8.41 -18.06
C LEU A 94 -8.56 8.62 -17.21
#